data_AF-A0A5Q4ZVC3-F1
#
_entry.id   AF-A0A5Q4ZVC3-F1
#
_cell.length_a   1.000
_cell.length_b   1.000
_cell.length_c   1.000
_cell.angle_alpha   90.00
_cell.angle_beta   90.00
_cell.angle_gamma   90.00
#
_symmetry.space_group_name_H-M   'P 1'
#
loop_
_entity.id
_entity.type
_entity.pdbx_description
1 polymer ?
#
loop_
_entity_poly.entity_id
_entity_poly.type
_entity_poly.pdbx_seq_one_letter_code
_entity_poly.pdbx_strand_id
1 'polypeptide(L)'
;MGTSTYTAIQAQSAYPHVKSDGFTCAGFTRAALPQPIIQLMAQNKVLNKKIKQGAIYKHLSASAAGQVQDTVDYKKQVQKLSHRQVVHRVARWGVVVLNVKAAYSFDGERYWSITLRFYPFALVDDPQLLDPVYHNEAHNSLDRWLPHELESLILRRYDGPGEVDVSGEGDFLFEPLIVTISGEVNQPLDAERVGGGLRRIFQGGAFDRRFLEVVNHTKAVHALVRKALQDGVSTPDIDYERARVALQTNLGE
;
A
#
# COMPACT_ATOMS: atom_id res chain seq x y z
N MET A 1 13.70 19.75 -47.01
CA MET A 1 14.33 20.57 -45.95
C MET A 1 13.36 20.64 -44.77
N GLY A 2 13.70 20.37 -43.52
CA GLY A 2 14.43 19.23 -42.98
C GLY A 2 13.54 18.68 -41.86
N THR A 3 13.27 17.38 -41.86
CA THR A 3 12.60 16.69 -40.75
C THR A 3 13.48 16.80 -39.52
N SER A 4 13.10 17.65 -38.56
CA SER A 4 13.74 17.68 -37.24
C SER A 4 13.29 16.43 -36.49
N THR A 5 14.02 15.33 -36.72
CA THR A 5 14.01 14.16 -35.85
C THR A 5 14.50 14.62 -34.49
N TYR A 6 13.55 14.99 -33.61
CA TYR A 6 13.83 15.16 -32.19
C TYR A 6 14.31 13.82 -31.68
N THR A 7 15.63 13.75 -31.55
CA THR A 7 16.36 12.62 -31.02
C THR A 7 15.74 12.25 -29.70
N ALA A 8 15.47 10.95 -29.52
CA ALA A 8 15.18 10.34 -28.24
C ALA A 8 16.37 10.58 -27.31
N ILE A 9 16.48 11.79 -26.76
CA ILE A 9 17.48 12.17 -25.78
C ILE A 9 17.05 11.48 -24.49
N GLN A 10 17.65 10.30 -24.30
CA GLN A 10 18.05 9.77 -23.01
C GLN A 10 16.91 9.56 -21.99
N ALA A 11 15.99 8.65 -22.34
CA ALA A 11 15.32 7.79 -21.36
C ALA A 11 16.27 6.73 -20.75
N GLN A 12 17.59 6.87 -20.97
CA GLN A 12 18.63 6.08 -20.33
C GLN A 12 18.82 6.57 -18.89
N SER A 13 17.92 6.07 -18.06
CA SER A 13 18.08 5.84 -16.64
C SER A 13 18.18 7.12 -15.79
N ALA A 14 17.07 7.46 -15.13
CA ALA A 14 17.10 8.20 -13.86
C ALA A 14 17.68 7.31 -12.72
N TYR A 15 17.84 6.02 -12.96
CA TYR A 15 18.40 5.05 -12.02
C TYR A 15 19.86 5.28 -11.56
N PRO A 16 20.81 5.85 -12.33
CA PRO A 16 22.15 6.19 -11.89
C PRO A 16 22.14 7.42 -10.99
N HIS A 17 21.26 8.40 -11.23
CA HIS A 17 21.05 9.53 -10.33
C HIS A 17 20.40 9.13 -8.99
N VAL A 18 19.76 7.95 -8.94
CA VAL A 18 19.31 7.30 -7.69
C VAL A 18 20.41 6.40 -7.07
N LYS A 19 21.49 6.08 -7.81
CA LYS A 19 22.55 5.14 -7.41
C LYS A 19 23.88 5.80 -7.02
N SER A 20 24.20 6.97 -7.52
CA SER A 20 25.43 7.69 -7.16
C SER A 20 25.07 8.84 -6.22
N ASP A 21 25.41 8.66 -4.94
CA ASP A 21 25.46 9.67 -3.90
C ASP A 21 24.09 10.20 -3.40
N GLY A 22 23.54 9.47 -2.42
CA GLY A 22 22.85 10.17 -1.33
C GLY A 22 21.32 10.31 -1.39
N PHE A 23 20.58 9.36 -1.99
CA PHE A 23 19.20 9.14 -1.55
C PHE A 23 19.14 8.43 -0.18
N THR A 24 19.79 9.02 0.84
CA THR A 24 19.43 8.82 2.28
C THR A 24 18.13 9.57 2.58
N CYS A 25 17.17 9.49 1.66
CA CYS A 25 15.83 9.99 1.86
C CYS A 25 15.18 9.12 2.93
N ALA A 26 14.88 9.67 4.11
CA ALA A 26 14.07 9.05 5.16
C ALA A 26 14.41 7.60 5.61
N GLY A 27 15.59 7.06 5.30
CA GLY A 27 15.93 5.65 5.55
C GLY A 27 15.43 4.66 4.49
N PHE A 28 15.20 5.11 3.24
CA PHE A 28 14.97 4.22 2.10
C PHE A 28 16.29 3.58 1.63
N THR A 29 16.23 2.31 1.25
CA THR A 29 17.35 1.52 0.74
C THR A 29 16.93 0.74 -0.50
N ARG A 30 17.89 0.41 -1.38
CA ARG A 30 17.65 -0.47 -2.53
C ARG A 30 18.12 -1.87 -2.19
N ALA A 31 17.18 -2.75 -1.87
CA ALA A 31 17.46 -4.13 -1.48
C ALA A 31 16.29 -5.04 -1.88
N ALA A 32 16.44 -6.35 -1.65
CA ALA A 32 15.32 -7.27 -1.70
C ALA A 32 14.32 -6.93 -0.58
N LEU A 33 13.01 -7.09 -0.84
CA LEU A 33 11.99 -6.90 0.19
C LEU A 33 12.12 -7.96 1.29
N PRO A 34 11.65 -7.67 2.52
CA PRO A 34 11.48 -8.69 3.53
C PRO A 34 10.61 -9.85 3.03
N GLN A 35 11.02 -11.08 3.35
CA GLN A 35 10.35 -12.31 2.89
C GLN A 35 8.84 -12.35 3.18
N PRO A 36 8.34 -11.91 4.36
CA PRO A 36 6.91 -11.89 4.64
C PRO A 36 6.12 -10.99 3.66
N ILE A 37 6.70 -9.86 3.25
CA ILE A 37 6.07 -8.94 2.28
C ILE A 37 6.08 -9.56 0.87
N ILE A 38 7.17 -10.24 0.50
CA ILE A 38 7.24 -10.97 -0.78
C ILE A 38 6.11 -12.01 -0.87
N GLN A 39 5.91 -12.77 0.20
CA GLN A 39 4.87 -13.79 0.28
C GLN A 39 3.48 -13.18 0.16
N LEU A 40 3.20 -12.09 0.90
CA LEU A 40 1.94 -11.36 0.83
C LEU A 40 1.66 -10.84 -0.59
N MET A 41 2.64 -10.18 -1.22
CA MET A 41 2.52 -9.67 -2.59
C MET A 41 2.32 -10.79 -3.62
N ALA A 42 2.99 -11.93 -3.44
CA ALA A 42 2.84 -13.10 -4.30
C ALA A 42 1.43 -13.69 -4.19
N GLN A 43 0.91 -13.83 -2.98
CA GLN A 43 -0.44 -14.31 -2.71
C GLN A 43 -1.47 -13.40 -3.37
N ASN A 44 -1.39 -12.09 -3.14
CA ASN A 44 -2.29 -11.10 -3.73
C ASN A 44 -2.32 -11.18 -5.27
N LYS A 45 -1.15 -11.30 -5.91
CA LYS A 45 -1.08 -11.42 -7.38
C LYS A 45 -1.77 -12.65 -7.92
N VAL A 46 -1.66 -13.78 -7.23
CA VAL A 46 -2.31 -15.03 -7.66
C VAL A 46 -3.81 -14.96 -7.41
N LEU A 47 -4.24 -14.45 -6.25
CA LEU A 47 -5.65 -14.29 -5.91
C LEU A 47 -6.35 -13.32 -6.88
N ASN A 48 -5.77 -12.15 -7.17
CA ASN A 48 -6.30 -11.20 -8.18
C ASN A 48 -6.54 -11.82 -9.55
N LYS A 49 -5.73 -12.79 -9.95
CA LYS A 49 -5.92 -13.51 -11.22
C LYS A 49 -7.02 -14.56 -11.14
N LYS A 50 -7.17 -15.24 -10.01
CA LYS A 50 -8.07 -16.39 -9.82
C LYS A 50 -9.48 -15.98 -9.41
N ILE A 51 -9.58 -15.03 -8.49
CA ILE A 51 -10.84 -14.52 -7.93
C ILE A 51 -11.08 -13.18 -8.62
N LYS A 52 -11.64 -13.19 -9.84
CA LYS A 52 -11.83 -11.95 -10.62
C LYS A 52 -12.71 -10.94 -9.87
N GLN A 53 -12.11 -9.81 -9.44
CA GLN A 53 -12.62 -8.47 -9.06
C GLN A 53 -13.98 -8.26 -8.34
N GLY A 54 -14.83 -9.26 -8.12
CA GLY A 54 -16.22 -9.01 -7.68
C GLY A 54 -16.42 -8.76 -6.18
N ALA A 55 -15.51 -9.19 -5.31
CA ALA A 55 -15.64 -8.94 -3.88
C ALA A 55 -14.27 -8.97 -3.19
N ILE A 56 -13.77 -7.80 -2.78
CA ILE A 56 -12.60 -7.62 -1.90
C ILE A 56 -12.60 -8.66 -0.77
N TYR A 57 -13.78 -8.88 -0.18
CA TYR A 57 -14.02 -9.90 0.81
C TYR A 57 -13.54 -11.32 0.43
N LYS A 58 -13.88 -11.82 -0.77
CA LYS A 58 -13.51 -13.19 -1.19
C LYS A 58 -11.99 -13.34 -1.25
N HIS A 59 -11.28 -12.28 -1.60
CA HIS A 59 -9.82 -12.29 -1.58
C HIS A 59 -9.26 -12.27 -0.17
N LEU A 60 -9.81 -11.45 0.73
CA LEU A 60 -9.35 -11.38 2.11
C LEU A 60 -9.55 -12.72 2.83
N SER A 61 -10.69 -13.39 2.62
CA SER A 61 -10.93 -14.74 3.13
C SER A 61 -10.02 -15.78 2.52
N ALA A 62 -9.86 -15.78 1.20
CA ALA A 62 -8.92 -16.69 0.53
C ALA A 62 -7.48 -16.47 1.03
N SER A 63 -7.12 -15.22 1.33
CA SER A 63 -5.82 -14.88 1.88
C SER A 63 -5.61 -15.43 3.28
N ALA A 64 -6.58 -15.20 4.17
CA ALA A 64 -6.56 -15.68 5.55
C ALA A 64 -6.53 -17.22 5.63
N ALA A 65 -7.24 -17.90 4.72
CA ALA A 65 -7.23 -19.36 4.60
C ALA A 65 -5.95 -19.93 3.95
N GLY A 66 -4.97 -19.08 3.58
CA GLY A 66 -3.75 -19.50 2.91
C GLY A 66 -3.99 -20.11 1.53
N GLN A 67 -5.15 -19.83 0.91
CA GLN A 67 -5.48 -20.34 -0.41
C GLN A 67 -4.40 -19.86 -1.38
N VAL A 68 -3.92 -20.79 -2.21
CA VAL A 68 -2.87 -20.64 -3.22
C VAL A 68 -1.42 -20.83 -2.77
N GLN A 69 -1.10 -20.88 -1.47
CA GLN A 69 0.31 -20.93 -0.99
C GLN A 69 1.07 -22.19 -1.44
N ASP A 70 0.37 -23.29 -1.67
CA ASP A 70 0.91 -24.56 -2.15
C ASP A 70 1.06 -24.63 -3.68
N THR A 71 0.42 -23.70 -4.40
CA THR A 71 0.32 -23.74 -5.86
C THR A 71 1.62 -23.37 -6.58
N VAL A 72 1.80 -23.92 -7.78
CA VAL A 72 2.94 -23.61 -8.66
C VAL A 72 3.01 -22.12 -9.01
N ASP A 73 1.86 -21.49 -9.27
CA ASP A 73 1.79 -20.06 -9.60
C ASP A 73 2.29 -19.18 -8.46
N TYR A 74 1.93 -19.50 -7.22
CA TYR A 74 2.43 -18.79 -6.05
C TYR A 74 3.94 -18.93 -5.89
N LYS A 75 4.47 -20.16 -5.96
CA LYS A 75 5.92 -20.43 -5.88
C LYS A 75 6.70 -19.64 -6.95
N LYS A 76 6.16 -19.59 -8.18
CA LYS A 76 6.72 -18.77 -9.28
C LYS A 76 6.72 -17.27 -8.94
N GLN A 77 5.64 -16.74 -8.37
CA GLN A 77 5.59 -15.32 -7.97
C GLN A 77 6.56 -15.00 -6.83
N VAL A 78 6.67 -15.86 -5.81
CA VAL A 78 7.64 -15.70 -4.72
C VAL A 78 9.05 -15.64 -5.30
N GLN A 79 9.46 -16.63 -6.10
CA GLN A 79 10.78 -16.66 -6.72
C GLN A 79 11.04 -15.39 -7.56
N LYS A 80 10.09 -15.00 -8.41
CA LYS A 80 10.19 -13.78 -9.23
C LYS A 80 10.40 -12.53 -8.39
N LEU A 81 9.68 -12.39 -7.28
CA LEU A 81 9.75 -11.24 -6.39
C LEU A 81 11.02 -11.25 -5.53
N SER A 82 11.48 -12.41 -5.06
CA SER A 82 12.71 -12.55 -4.27
C SER A 82 13.98 -12.12 -5.02
N HIS A 83 14.00 -12.24 -6.35
CA HIS A 83 15.14 -11.77 -7.16
C HIS A 83 15.08 -10.28 -7.49
N ARG A 84 13.96 -9.59 -7.21
CA ARG A 84 13.79 -8.17 -7.56
C ARG A 84 14.34 -7.28 -6.46
N GLN A 85 15.25 -6.38 -6.83
CA GLN A 85 15.59 -5.24 -5.98
C GLN A 85 14.57 -4.12 -6.13
N VAL A 86 14.12 -3.55 -5.01
CA VAL A 86 13.21 -2.41 -4.98
C VAL A 86 13.71 -1.37 -3.98
N VAL A 87 13.26 -0.12 -4.14
CA VAL A 87 13.56 0.95 -3.18
C VAL A 87 12.49 0.94 -2.10
N HIS A 88 12.89 0.74 -0.84
CA HIS A 88 11.95 0.63 0.27
C HIS A 88 12.55 1.10 1.60
N ARG A 89 11.69 1.46 2.55
CA ARG A 89 12.03 1.76 3.95
C ARG A 89 11.39 0.69 4.84
N VAL A 90 12.16 0.10 5.74
CA VAL A 90 11.64 -0.81 6.77
C VAL A 90 11.40 -0.03 8.06
N ALA A 91 10.23 -0.19 8.66
CA ALA A 91 9.82 0.40 9.92
C ALA A 91 9.27 -0.67 10.87
N ARG A 92 9.08 -0.31 12.14
CA ARG A 92 8.51 -1.24 13.14
C ARG A 92 7.12 -1.74 12.78
N TRP A 93 6.34 -0.95 12.07
CA TRP A 93 4.98 -1.26 11.67
C TRP A 93 4.89 -2.00 10.33
N GLY A 94 5.94 -2.01 9.49
CA GLY A 94 5.85 -2.54 8.14
C GLY A 94 6.93 -2.04 7.18
N VAL A 95 6.61 -2.08 5.89
CA VAL A 95 7.50 -1.64 4.80
C VAL A 95 6.81 -0.59 3.94
N VAL A 96 7.54 0.46 3.57
CA VAL A 96 7.14 1.40 2.52
C VAL A 96 7.90 1.07 1.25
N VAL A 97 7.19 0.84 0.15
CA VAL A 97 7.81 0.68 -1.18
C VAL A 97 7.64 1.95 -1.98
N LEU A 98 8.76 2.47 -2.49
CA LEU A 98 8.80 3.63 -3.37
C LEU A 98 8.83 3.16 -4.83
N ASN A 99 7.87 3.62 -5.62
CA ASN A 99 7.88 3.46 -7.08
C ASN A 99 7.96 4.83 -7.74
N VAL A 100 8.84 4.98 -8.73
CA VAL A 100 9.03 6.22 -9.48
C VAL A 100 8.74 5.95 -10.95
N LYS A 101 7.80 6.70 -11.52
CA LYS A 101 7.52 6.77 -12.96
C LYS A 101 7.93 8.16 -13.44
N ALA A 102 9.09 8.24 -14.08
CA ALA A 102 9.66 9.53 -14.52
C ALA A 102 8.91 10.14 -15.72
N ALA A 103 8.16 9.34 -16.49
CA ALA A 103 7.27 9.81 -17.54
C ALA A 103 6.19 8.75 -17.83
N TYR A 104 4.93 9.15 -17.88
CA TYR A 104 3.83 8.41 -18.50
C TYR A 104 2.90 9.38 -19.24
N SER A 105 2.18 8.90 -20.25
CA SER A 105 1.25 9.71 -21.02
C SER A 105 -0.19 9.37 -20.65
N PHE A 106 -1.00 10.40 -20.39
CA PHE A 106 -2.44 10.30 -20.17
C PHE A 106 -3.10 11.48 -20.91
N ASP A 107 -4.11 11.20 -21.73
CA ASP A 107 -4.79 12.20 -22.58
C ASP A 107 -3.86 13.10 -23.43
N GLY A 108 -2.72 12.56 -23.87
CA GLY A 108 -1.74 13.30 -24.68
C GLY A 108 -0.79 14.20 -23.88
N GLU A 109 -1.04 14.36 -22.58
CA GLU A 109 -0.16 15.05 -21.65
C GLU A 109 0.85 14.08 -21.02
N ARG A 110 2.02 14.58 -20.64
CA ARG A 110 3.08 13.78 -20.02
C ARG A 110 3.20 14.15 -18.55
N TYR A 111 3.29 13.14 -17.69
CA TYR A 111 3.35 13.31 -16.24
C TYR A 111 4.48 12.48 -15.64
N TRP A 112 5.02 12.92 -14.51
CA TRP A 112 5.80 12.07 -13.62
C TRP A 112 4.98 11.74 -12.38
N SER A 113 5.25 10.59 -11.77
CA SER A 113 4.58 10.15 -10.55
C SER A 113 5.55 9.40 -9.65
N ILE A 114 5.43 9.65 -8.34
CA ILE A 114 6.06 8.91 -7.27
C ILE A 114 4.95 8.32 -6.43
N THR A 115 4.97 6.99 -6.23
CA THR A 115 3.97 6.29 -5.42
C THR A 115 4.66 5.61 -4.25
N LEU A 116 4.23 5.94 -3.03
CA LEU A 116 4.57 5.24 -1.81
C LEU A 116 3.46 4.26 -1.48
N ARG A 117 3.80 2.98 -1.33
CA ARG A 117 2.86 1.92 -0.95
C ARG A 117 3.24 1.37 0.41
N PHE A 118 2.29 1.36 1.33
CA PHE A 118 2.52 0.98 2.72
C PHE A 118 2.00 -0.44 2.94
N TYR A 119 2.87 -1.33 3.42
CA TYR A 119 2.54 -2.72 3.74
C TYR A 119 2.78 -2.99 5.22
N PRO A 120 1.75 -2.87 6.08
CA PRO A 120 1.86 -3.18 7.50
C PRO A 120 2.17 -4.66 7.71
N PHE A 121 3.09 -4.99 8.63
CA PHE A 121 3.31 -6.38 9.02
C PHE A 121 2.06 -7.01 9.66
N ALA A 122 1.20 -6.19 10.26
CA ALA A 122 -0.10 -6.61 10.78
C ALA A 122 -0.98 -7.35 9.77
N LEU A 123 -0.89 -7.00 8.47
CA LEU A 123 -1.67 -7.66 7.42
C LEU A 123 -1.09 -9.01 6.97
N VAL A 124 0.17 -9.29 7.32
CA VAL A 124 0.74 -10.63 7.14
C VAL A 124 0.09 -11.60 8.13
N ASP A 125 -0.13 -11.15 9.37
CA ASP A 125 -0.73 -11.95 10.42
C ASP A 125 -2.26 -12.04 10.28
N ASP A 126 -2.91 -10.92 9.94
CA ASP A 126 -4.35 -10.80 9.90
C ASP A 126 -4.81 -9.91 8.71
N PRO A 127 -5.05 -10.51 7.54
CA PRO A 127 -5.61 -9.84 6.37
C PRO A 127 -6.96 -9.15 6.62
N GLN A 128 -7.75 -9.64 7.59
CA GLN A 128 -9.11 -9.13 7.81
C GLN A 128 -9.12 -7.74 8.44
N LEU A 129 -7.98 -7.19 8.87
CA LEU A 129 -7.92 -5.81 9.38
C LEU A 129 -8.32 -4.74 8.33
N LEU A 130 -8.47 -5.12 7.07
CA LEU A 130 -9.03 -4.28 5.99
C LEU A 130 -10.55 -4.37 5.87
N ASP A 131 -11.18 -5.36 6.50
CA ASP A 131 -12.62 -5.44 6.55
C ASP A 131 -13.17 -4.45 7.58
N PRO A 132 -14.20 -3.65 7.23
CA PRO A 132 -14.91 -2.88 8.22
C PRO A 132 -15.69 -3.82 9.15
N VAL A 133 -15.65 -3.55 10.45
CA VAL A 133 -16.40 -4.28 11.48
C VAL A 133 -17.45 -3.38 12.12
N TYR A 134 -18.73 -3.68 11.85
CA TYR A 134 -19.93 -2.86 12.17
C TYR A 134 -20.18 -1.64 11.28
N HIS A 135 -21.45 -1.19 11.22
CA HIS A 135 -21.94 -0.28 10.18
C HIS A 135 -21.75 1.22 10.54
N ASN A 136 -21.51 1.58 11.80
CA ASN A 136 -21.79 2.94 12.27
C ASN A 136 -20.59 3.83 12.60
N GLU A 137 -19.35 3.39 12.37
CA GLU A 137 -18.17 4.26 12.50
C GLU A 137 -17.27 4.16 11.26
N ALA A 138 -16.89 5.31 10.71
CA ALA A 138 -16.14 5.42 9.45
C ALA A 138 -14.68 4.92 9.51
N HIS A 139 -14.24 4.35 10.64
CA HIS A 139 -12.82 4.18 10.99
C HIS A 139 -12.48 2.82 11.63
N ASN A 140 -13.15 1.76 11.23
CA ASN A 140 -12.97 0.41 11.78
C ASN A 140 -12.15 -0.56 10.89
N SER A 141 -11.66 -0.09 9.75
CA SER A 141 -10.74 -0.81 8.87
C SER A 141 -9.48 0.01 8.58
N LEU A 142 -8.36 -0.66 8.35
CA LEU A 142 -7.07 0.01 8.16
C LEU A 142 -7.03 0.91 6.92
N ASP A 143 -7.61 0.44 5.81
CA ASP A 143 -7.69 1.17 4.55
C ASP A 143 -8.53 2.46 4.65
N ARG A 144 -9.54 2.49 5.50
CA ARG A 144 -10.34 3.72 5.71
C ARG A 144 -9.69 4.67 6.70
N TRP A 145 -9.09 4.12 7.76
CA TRP A 145 -8.65 4.96 8.87
C TRP A 145 -7.23 5.50 8.71
N LEU A 146 -6.30 4.73 8.14
CA LEU A 146 -4.93 5.21 7.95
C LEU A 146 -4.87 6.48 7.07
N PRO A 147 -5.54 6.56 5.90
CA PRO A 147 -5.58 7.78 5.12
C PRO A 147 -6.20 8.93 5.91
N HIS A 148 -7.35 8.71 6.56
CA HIS A 148 -8.03 9.74 7.34
C HIS A 148 -7.12 10.39 8.40
N GLU A 149 -6.38 9.58 9.16
CA GLU A 149 -5.50 10.07 10.22
C GLU A 149 -4.19 10.67 9.70
N LEU A 150 -3.65 10.14 8.61
CA LEU A 150 -2.31 10.50 8.15
C LEU A 150 -2.31 11.56 7.06
N GLU A 151 -3.40 11.75 6.31
CA GLU A 151 -3.49 12.70 5.20
C GLU A 151 -3.14 14.11 5.65
N SER A 152 -3.82 14.64 6.67
CA SER A 152 -3.54 15.98 7.20
C SER A 152 -2.10 16.15 7.67
N LEU A 153 -1.50 15.09 8.23
CA LEU A 153 -0.09 15.10 8.65
C LEU A 153 0.85 15.13 7.44
N ILE A 154 0.57 14.34 6.41
CA ILE A 154 1.33 14.25 5.16
C ILE A 154 1.28 15.59 4.44
N LEU A 155 0.07 16.11 4.17
CA LEU A 155 -0.14 17.35 3.42
C LEU A 155 0.52 18.56 4.12
N ARG A 156 0.44 18.64 5.46
CA ARG A 156 1.10 19.71 6.22
C ARG A 156 2.62 19.64 6.19
N ARG A 157 3.20 18.43 6.09
CA ARG A 157 4.66 18.22 6.17
C ARG A 157 5.33 18.17 4.82
N TYR A 158 4.58 17.87 3.77
CA TYR A 158 5.08 17.87 2.41
C TYR A 158 5.04 19.27 1.81
N ASP A 159 6.20 19.74 1.39
CA ASP A 159 6.46 21.05 0.76
C ASP A 159 7.32 20.88 -0.51
N GLY A 160 7.41 19.65 -1.01
CA GLY A 160 8.06 19.31 -2.27
C GLY A 160 7.19 19.69 -3.48
N PRO A 161 7.71 19.55 -4.70
CA PRO A 161 6.95 19.81 -5.92
C PRO A 161 5.94 18.70 -6.20
N GLY A 162 4.89 19.05 -6.95
CA GLY A 162 3.83 18.13 -7.35
C GLY A 162 2.64 18.16 -6.40
N GLU A 163 1.54 17.62 -6.91
CA GLU A 163 0.30 17.41 -6.16
C GLU A 163 0.39 16.11 -5.36
N VAL A 164 -0.08 16.14 -4.12
CA VAL A 164 -0.10 14.98 -3.23
C VAL A 164 -1.52 14.46 -3.11
N ASP A 165 -1.70 13.20 -3.46
CA ASP A 165 -2.91 12.43 -3.23
C ASP A 165 -2.64 11.35 -2.18
N VAL A 166 -3.58 11.16 -1.25
CA VAL A 166 -3.51 10.17 -0.17
C VAL A 166 -4.76 9.31 -0.22
N SER A 167 -4.59 8.01 -0.49
CA SER A 167 -5.69 7.08 -0.69
C SER A 167 -5.54 5.82 0.18
N GLY A 168 -6.70 5.27 0.56
CA GLY A 168 -6.82 4.01 1.30
C GLY A 168 -7.06 2.79 0.42
N GLU A 169 -7.68 3.03 -0.73
CA GLU A 169 -8.04 2.00 -1.69
C GLU A 169 -7.00 1.98 -2.81
N GLY A 170 -6.01 1.10 -2.69
CA GLY A 170 -5.13 0.78 -3.80
C GLY A 170 -5.74 -0.20 -4.79
N ASP A 171 -5.12 -0.32 -5.97
CA ASP A 171 -5.37 -1.44 -6.91
C ASP A 171 -5.10 -2.83 -6.28
N PHE A 172 -4.50 -2.87 -5.10
CA PHE A 172 -4.03 -4.07 -4.41
C PHE A 172 -4.57 -4.12 -2.97
N LEU A 173 -5.16 -5.26 -2.64
CA LEU A 173 -5.82 -5.60 -1.36
C LEU A 173 -4.96 -5.59 -0.10
N PHE A 174 -3.72 -5.10 -0.13
CA PHE A 174 -2.83 -5.08 1.04
C PHE A 174 -2.09 -3.76 1.20
N GLU A 175 -2.58 -2.72 0.54
CA GLU A 175 -1.99 -1.38 0.55
C GLU A 175 -2.99 -0.40 1.21
N PRO A 176 -3.14 -0.42 2.56
CA PRO A 176 -4.14 0.41 3.25
C PRO A 176 -3.81 1.90 3.25
N LEU A 177 -2.64 2.27 2.74
CA LEU A 177 -2.26 3.65 2.51
C LEU A 177 -1.40 3.70 1.26
N ILE A 178 -1.76 4.58 0.35
CA ILE A 178 -0.99 4.97 -0.81
C ILE A 178 -0.84 6.48 -0.78
N VAL A 179 0.39 6.94 -1.00
CA VAL A 179 0.66 8.37 -1.22
C VAL A 179 1.20 8.51 -2.63
N THR A 180 0.49 9.24 -3.47
CA THR A 180 0.91 9.55 -4.83
C THR A 180 1.31 11.01 -4.90
N ILE A 181 2.50 11.27 -5.44
CA ILE A 181 2.99 12.61 -5.74
C ILE A 181 3.12 12.68 -7.26
N SER A 182 2.42 13.59 -7.91
CA SER A 182 2.43 13.74 -9.37
C SER A 182 2.72 15.16 -9.81
N GLY A 183 3.36 15.30 -10.96
CA GLY A 183 3.56 16.59 -11.60
C GLY A 183 3.62 16.47 -13.11
N GLU A 184 3.45 17.59 -13.78
CA GLU A 184 3.56 17.70 -15.23
C GLU A 184 5.02 17.50 -15.68
N VAL A 185 5.24 16.85 -16.83
CA VAL A 185 6.59 16.63 -17.38
C VAL A 185 7.29 17.92 -17.79
N ASN A 186 6.54 19.00 -18.05
CA ASN A 186 7.12 20.33 -18.31
C ASN A 186 7.87 20.88 -17.09
N GLN A 187 7.63 20.31 -15.90
CA GLN A 187 8.41 20.50 -14.69
C GLN A 187 9.15 19.20 -14.40
N PRO A 188 10.41 19.04 -14.87
CA PRO A 188 11.15 17.81 -14.67
C PRO A 188 11.20 17.44 -13.18
N LEU A 189 11.16 16.13 -12.90
CA LEU A 189 11.17 15.62 -11.53
C LEU A 189 12.40 16.14 -10.77
N ASP A 190 12.17 17.07 -9.84
CA ASP A 190 13.17 17.52 -8.87
C ASP A 190 13.26 16.50 -7.74
N ALA A 191 14.07 15.47 -7.99
CA ALA A 191 14.23 14.36 -7.06
C ALA A 191 14.75 14.82 -5.69
N GLU A 192 15.59 15.85 -5.63
CA GLU A 192 16.15 16.36 -4.37
C GLU A 192 15.05 17.01 -3.51
N ARG A 193 14.25 17.91 -4.09
CA ARG A 193 13.15 18.55 -3.35
C ARG A 193 12.05 17.57 -2.96
N VAL A 194 11.70 16.62 -3.83
CA VAL A 194 10.77 15.54 -3.45
C VAL A 194 11.36 14.72 -2.31
N GLY A 195 12.65 14.36 -2.38
CA GLY A 195 13.35 13.66 -1.31
C GLY A 195 13.35 14.43 0.01
N GLY A 196 13.50 15.75 -0.04
CA GLY A 196 13.37 16.65 1.11
C GLY A 196 11.96 16.63 1.73
N GLY A 197 10.93 16.73 0.90
CA GLY A 197 9.52 16.65 1.33
C GLY A 197 9.19 15.29 1.96
N LEU A 198 9.63 14.20 1.34
CA LEU A 198 9.48 12.85 1.91
C LEU A 198 10.22 12.71 3.25
N ARG A 199 11.42 13.26 3.36
CA ARG A 199 12.18 13.27 4.62
C ARG A 199 11.41 13.98 5.73
N ARG A 200 10.75 15.10 5.43
CA ARG A 200 9.93 15.84 6.40
C ARG A 200 8.69 15.08 6.87
N ILE A 201 8.00 14.37 5.96
CA ILE A 201 6.87 13.50 6.34
C ILE A 201 7.31 12.53 7.45
N PHE A 202 8.41 11.81 7.23
CA PHE A 202 8.91 10.78 8.15
C PHE A 202 9.77 11.31 9.30
N GLN A 203 9.98 12.62 9.41
CA GLN A 203 10.84 13.20 10.44
C GLN A 203 10.22 13.14 11.85
N GLY A 204 11.04 12.89 12.87
CA GLY A 204 10.66 13.01 14.27
C GLY A 204 9.67 11.96 14.78
N GLY A 205 9.46 10.86 14.05
CA GLY A 205 8.70 9.69 14.50
C GLY A 205 7.19 9.90 14.67
N ALA A 206 6.65 11.10 14.50
CA ALA A 206 5.21 11.37 14.64
C ALA A 206 4.37 10.57 13.64
N PHE A 207 4.82 10.47 12.38
CA PHE A 207 4.21 9.62 11.36
C PHE A 207 4.17 8.16 11.82
N ASP A 208 5.33 7.60 12.20
CA ASP A 208 5.43 6.19 12.61
C ASP A 208 4.60 5.88 13.86
N ARG A 209 4.55 6.82 14.81
CA ARG A 209 3.74 6.69 16.02
C ARG A 209 2.25 6.67 15.69
N ARG A 210 1.77 7.63 14.90
CA ARG A 210 0.37 7.70 14.49
C ARG A 210 -0.04 6.47 13.66
N PHE A 211 0.84 6.01 12.77
CA PHE A 211 0.63 4.78 12.01
C PHE A 211 0.45 3.57 12.95
N LEU A 212 1.35 3.40 13.93
CA LEU A 212 1.24 2.33 14.92
C LEU A 212 -0.01 2.45 15.81
N GLU A 213 -0.39 3.66 16.21
CA GLU A 213 -1.61 3.94 16.99
C GLU A 213 -2.85 3.43 16.25
N VAL A 214 -2.99 3.78 14.96
CA VAL A 214 -4.10 3.31 14.11
C VAL A 214 -4.07 1.79 13.97
N VAL A 215 -2.91 1.20 13.63
CA VAL A 215 -2.78 -0.26 13.48
C VAL A 215 -3.19 -1.00 14.75
N ASN A 216 -2.74 -0.53 15.92
CA ASN A 216 -3.05 -1.17 17.20
C ASN A 216 -4.53 -1.01 17.57
N HIS A 217 -5.12 0.15 17.30
CA HIS A 217 -6.53 0.35 17.58
C HIS A 217 -7.40 -0.52 16.68
N THR A 218 -7.15 -0.58 15.37
CA THR A 218 -7.92 -1.46 14.47
C THR A 218 -7.81 -2.93 14.90
N LYS A 219 -6.61 -3.40 15.29
CA LYS A 219 -6.43 -4.73 15.88
C LYS A 219 -7.28 -4.93 17.14
N ALA A 220 -7.32 -3.95 18.03
CA ALA A 220 -8.08 -4.04 19.27
C ALA A 220 -9.59 -4.10 19.01
N VAL A 221 -10.11 -3.26 18.09
CA VAL A 221 -11.52 -3.28 17.69
C VAL A 221 -11.88 -4.64 17.09
N HIS A 222 -11.11 -5.13 16.10
CA HIS A 222 -11.34 -6.44 15.49
C HIS A 222 -11.30 -7.59 16.51
N ALA A 223 -10.40 -7.53 17.49
CA ALA A 223 -10.33 -8.54 18.55
C ALA A 223 -11.56 -8.50 19.48
N LEU A 224 -12.02 -7.30 19.86
CA LEU A 224 -13.24 -7.12 20.65
C LEU A 224 -14.45 -7.66 19.89
N VAL A 225 -14.52 -7.40 18.59
CA VAL A 225 -15.60 -7.87 17.72
C VAL A 225 -15.68 -9.38 17.67
N ARG A 226 -14.54 -10.02 17.37
CA ARG A 226 -14.46 -11.47 17.30
C ARG A 226 -14.83 -12.13 18.62
N LYS A 227 -14.39 -11.55 19.73
CA LYS A 227 -14.75 -12.03 21.07
C LYS A 227 -16.26 -11.90 21.33
N ALA A 228 -16.86 -10.75 21.03
CA ALA A 228 -18.30 -10.54 21.21
C ALA A 228 -19.14 -11.52 20.38
N LEU A 229 -18.71 -11.84 19.16
CA LEU A 229 -19.33 -12.88 18.34
C LEU A 229 -19.24 -14.27 19.00
N GLN A 230 -18.08 -14.65 19.52
CA GLN A 230 -17.84 -15.92 20.20
C GLN A 230 -18.63 -16.06 21.50
N ASP A 231 -18.70 -14.99 22.28
CA ASP A 231 -19.42 -14.92 23.54
C ASP A 231 -20.95 -14.89 23.35
N GLY A 232 -21.44 -14.86 22.10
CA GLY A 232 -22.88 -14.85 21.79
C GLY A 232 -23.57 -13.53 22.14
N VAL A 233 -22.83 -12.43 22.23
CA VAL A 233 -23.38 -11.10 22.51
C VAL A 233 -24.36 -10.71 21.39
N SER A 234 -25.53 -10.21 21.76
CA SER A 234 -26.52 -9.68 20.80
C SER A 234 -26.66 -8.18 20.99
N THR A 235 -26.14 -7.44 20.02
CA THR A 235 -26.40 -6.02 19.79
C THR A 235 -26.59 -5.82 18.29
N PRO A 236 -27.23 -4.73 17.81
CA PRO A 236 -27.44 -4.50 16.38
C PRO A 236 -26.16 -4.60 15.55
N ASP A 237 -25.05 -4.08 16.07
CA ASP A 237 -23.75 -4.14 15.44
C ASP A 237 -23.18 -5.57 15.41
N ILE A 238 -23.19 -6.29 16.55
CA ILE A 238 -22.75 -7.70 16.58
C ILE A 238 -23.59 -8.57 15.66
N ASP A 239 -24.89 -8.35 15.61
CA ASP A 239 -25.82 -9.14 14.79
C ASP A 239 -25.63 -8.85 13.30
N TYR A 240 -25.36 -7.59 12.92
CA TYR A 240 -24.97 -7.21 11.56
C TYR A 240 -23.66 -7.92 11.16
N GLU A 241 -22.65 -7.85 12.02
CA GLU A 241 -21.35 -8.49 11.74
C GLU A 241 -21.49 -10.02 11.67
N ARG A 242 -22.31 -10.62 12.53
CA ARG A 242 -22.62 -12.06 12.46
C ARG A 242 -23.28 -12.42 11.13
N ALA A 243 -24.24 -11.62 10.65
CA ALA A 243 -24.87 -11.82 9.36
C ALA A 243 -23.87 -11.64 8.20
N ARG A 244 -22.98 -10.65 8.29
CA ARG A 244 -21.87 -10.44 7.34
C ARG A 244 -20.99 -11.70 7.30
N VAL A 245 -20.45 -12.14 8.43
CA VAL A 245 -19.60 -13.34 8.55
C VAL A 245 -20.31 -14.62 8.07
N ALA A 246 -21.63 -14.75 8.27
CA ALA A 246 -22.38 -15.89 7.75
C ALA A 246 -22.51 -15.86 6.21
N LEU A 247 -22.83 -14.70 5.61
CA LEU A 247 -22.87 -14.53 4.15
C LEU A 247 -21.51 -14.84 3.50
N GLN A 248 -20.47 -14.45 4.20
CA GLN A 248 -19.08 -14.69 3.89
C GLN A 248 -18.72 -16.19 3.80
N THR A 249 -19.06 -16.97 4.83
CA THR A 249 -18.84 -18.42 4.84
C THR A 249 -19.64 -19.15 3.75
N ASN A 250 -20.90 -18.74 3.53
CA ASN A 250 -21.79 -19.39 2.56
C ASN A 250 -21.47 -19.07 1.09
N LEU A 251 -20.62 -18.07 0.81
CA LEU A 251 -20.16 -17.72 -0.55
C LEU A 251 -18.85 -18.41 -0.95
N GLY A 252 -18.26 -19.18 -0.03
CA GLY A 252 -17.05 -19.99 -0.22
C GLY A 252 -17.31 -21.48 -0.45
N GLU A 253 -18.57 -21.93 -0.32
CA GLU A 253 -19.09 -23.22 -0.78
C GLU A 253 -19.70 -23.09 -2.19
#